data_AF-A0A6B2CV61-F1
#
_entry.id   AF-A0A6B2CV61-F1
#
_cell.length_a   1.000
_cell.length_b   1.000
_cell.length_c   1.000
_cell.angle_alpha   90.00
_cell.angle_beta   90.00
_cell.angle_gamma   90.00
#
_symmetry.space_group_name_H-M   'P 1'
#
loop_
_entity.id
_entity.type
_entity.pdbx_description
1 polymer ?
#
loop_
_entity_poly.entity_id
_entity_poly.type
_entity_poly.pdbx_seq_one_letter_code
_entity_poly.pdbx_strand_id
1 'polypeptide(L)'
;MNRANLLIYIAAVVTVGIALLNAAMLASPDVFNLFAKSGGYEKIVGEEKTWAFQSTVWTAMFTLTIIAILIYLIELRHYPERFRKSQ
;
A
#
# COMPACT_ATOMS: atom_id res chain seq x y z
N MET A 1 3.08 -2.52 -24.38
CA MET A 1 2.61 -2.99 -23.06
C MET A 1 1.08 -3.10 -23.08
N ASN A 2 0.50 -4.25 -22.72
CA ASN A 2 -0.97 -4.43 -22.68
C ASN A 2 -1.59 -3.47 -21.65
N ARG A 3 -2.78 -2.89 -21.93
CA ARG A 3 -3.53 -2.00 -21.03
C ARG A 3 -3.67 -2.59 -19.63
N ALA A 4 -3.90 -3.89 -19.52
CA ALA A 4 -4.04 -4.51 -18.22
C ALA A 4 -2.71 -4.73 -17.48
N ASN A 5 -1.56 -4.79 -18.17
CA ASN A 5 -0.25 -4.76 -17.48
C ASN A 5 0.04 -3.35 -16.95
N LEU A 6 -0.31 -2.32 -17.72
CA LEU A 6 -0.23 -0.92 -17.26
C LEU A 6 -1.06 -0.71 -15.99
N LEU A 7 -2.30 -1.20 -15.96
CA LEU A 7 -3.16 -1.10 -14.78
C LEU A 7 -2.57 -1.82 -13.55
N ILE A 8 -1.97 -3.00 -13.75
CA ILE A 8 -1.30 -3.74 -12.66
C ILE A 8 -0.11 -2.94 -12.10
N TYR A 9 0.73 -2.37 -12.97
CA TYR A 9 1.86 -1.56 -12.52
C TYR A 9 1.42 -0.28 -11.80
N ILE A 10 0.40 0.41 -12.32
CA ILE A 10 -0.18 1.59 -11.66
C ILE A 10 -0.72 1.20 -10.28
N ALA A 11 -1.46 0.09 -10.18
CA ALA A 11 -1.98 -0.38 -8.90
C ALA A 11 -0.86 -0.70 -7.90
N ALA A 12 0.23 -1.33 -8.34
CA ALA A 12 1.39 -1.60 -7.49
C ALA A 12 2.06 -0.30 -7.01
N VAL A 13 2.29 0.66 -7.90
CA VAL A 13 2.88 1.97 -7.56
C VAL A 13 2.01 2.73 -6.55
N VAL A 14 0.69 2.80 -6.79
CA VAL A 14 -0.25 3.46 -5.87
C VAL A 14 -0.23 2.79 -4.51
N THR A 15 -0.24 1.46 -4.49
CA THR A 15 -0.25 0.67 -3.25
C THR A 15 1.01 0.93 -2.42
N VAL A 16 2.19 0.82 -3.03
CA VAL A 16 3.47 1.14 -2.37
C VAL A 16 3.50 2.60 -1.92
N GLY A 17 3.02 3.52 -2.76
CA GLY A 17 2.94 4.95 -2.45
C GLY A 17 2.10 5.24 -1.20
N ILE A 18 0.96 4.57 -1.03
CA ILE A 18 0.10 4.70 0.16
C ILE A 18 0.84 4.21 1.42
N ALA A 19 1.52 3.06 1.35
CA ALA A 19 2.27 2.55 2.49
C ALA A 19 3.42 3.48 2.90
N LEU A 20 4.18 3.99 1.92
CA LEU A 20 5.26 4.93 2.16
C LEU A 20 4.73 6.26 2.72
N LEU A 21 3.62 6.77 2.18
CA LEU A 21 2.98 7.98 2.68
C LEU A 21 2.54 7.81 4.14
N ASN A 22 1.91 6.67 4.48
CA ASN A 22 1.46 6.43 5.86
C ASN A 22 2.65 6.33 6.83
N ALA A 23 3.72 5.63 6.44
CA ALA A 23 4.94 5.60 7.24
C ALA A 23 5.59 6.98 7.39
N ALA A 24 5.61 7.79 6.32
CA ALA A 24 6.14 9.14 6.34
C ALA A 24 5.32 10.08 7.24
N MET A 25 3.99 9.93 7.28
CA MET A 25 3.11 10.67 8.20
C MET A 25 3.44 10.41 9.67
N LEU A 26 3.93 9.21 10.02
CA LEU A 26 4.39 8.91 11.37
C LEU A 26 5.81 9.41 11.65
N ALA A 27 6.70 9.32 10.68
CA ALA A 27 8.12 9.57 10.87
C ALA A 27 8.53 11.04 10.69
N SER A 28 7.76 11.82 9.93
CA SER A 28 8.09 13.21 9.59
C SER A 28 6.97 14.17 10.01
N PRO A 29 7.25 15.13 10.92
CA PRO A 29 6.33 16.19 11.27
C PRO A 29 5.91 17.06 10.08
N ASP A 30 6.82 17.31 9.13
CA ASP A 30 6.54 18.15 7.96
C ASP A 30 5.55 17.48 7.02
N VAL A 31 5.74 16.18 6.75
CA VAL A 31 4.79 15.39 5.97
C VAL A 31 3.45 15.35 6.69
N PHE A 32 3.46 15.11 8.00
CA PHE A 32 2.24 15.14 8.80
C PHE A 32 1.50 16.48 8.66
N ASN A 33 2.17 17.59 8.91
CA ASN A 33 1.59 18.93 8.88
C ASN A 33 1.13 19.35 7.48
N LEU A 34 1.74 18.81 6.42
CA LEU A 34 1.32 19.05 5.04
C LEU A 34 -0.05 18.42 4.75
N PHE A 35 -0.34 17.25 5.32
CA PHE A 35 -1.58 16.49 5.06
C PHE A 35 -2.62 16.59 6.18
N ALA A 36 -2.22 16.98 7.40
CA ALA A 36 -3.11 17.15 8.53
C ALA A 36 -3.86 18.49 8.42
N LYS A 37 -5.16 18.43 8.10
CA LYS A 37 -6.03 19.62 8.09
C LYS A 37 -6.39 20.14 9.50
N SER A 38 -6.18 19.36 10.55
CA SER A 38 -6.34 19.78 11.94
C SER A 38 -5.57 18.89 12.91
N GLY A 39 -4.87 19.48 13.88
CA GLY A 39 -4.09 18.78 14.91
C GLY A 39 -2.58 18.85 14.65
N GLY A 40 -1.79 19.00 15.72
CA GLY A 40 -0.33 19.02 15.64
C GLY A 40 0.27 17.63 15.80
N TYR A 41 1.43 17.40 15.16
CA TYR A 41 2.19 16.13 15.23
C TYR A 41 2.39 15.61 16.66
N GLU A 42 2.52 16.52 17.63
CA GLU A 42 2.70 16.19 19.05
C GLU A 42 1.57 15.33 19.63
N LYS A 43 0.31 15.50 19.15
CA LYS A 43 -0.82 14.68 19.60
C LYS A 43 -0.69 13.22 19.16
N ILE A 44 -0.11 12.97 17.99
CA ILE A 44 0.15 11.62 17.47
C ILE A 44 1.27 10.94 18.24
N VAL A 45 2.32 11.67 18.59
CA VAL A 45 3.47 11.10 19.30
C VAL A 45 3.14 10.83 20.77
N GLY A 46 2.24 11.61 21.37
CA GLY A 46 1.79 11.46 22.75
C GLY A 46 0.62 10.49 22.92
N GLU A 47 -0.60 10.99 22.73
CA GLU A 47 -1.84 10.31 23.14
C GLU A 47 -2.29 9.23 22.15
N GLU A 48 -2.00 9.41 20.85
CA GLU A 48 -2.53 8.54 19.79
C GLU A 48 -1.49 7.57 19.21
N LYS A 49 -0.29 7.45 19.81
CA LYS A 49 0.84 6.70 19.25
C LYS A 49 0.50 5.24 18.93
N THR A 50 -0.25 4.59 19.81
CA THR A 50 -0.68 3.19 19.61
C THR A 50 -1.63 3.05 18.43
N TRP A 51 -2.60 3.96 18.29
CA TRP A 51 -3.56 3.96 17.18
C TRP A 51 -2.88 4.25 15.85
N ALA A 52 -1.96 5.22 15.84
CA ALA A 52 -1.22 5.61 14.66
C ALA A 52 -0.26 4.49 14.18
N PHE A 53 0.40 3.80 15.13
CA PHE A 53 1.20 2.61 14.83
C PHE A 53 0.34 1.46 14.28
N GLN A 54 -0.79 1.15 14.93
CA GLN A 54 -1.72 0.11 14.45
C GLN A 54 -2.24 0.43 13.04
N SER A 55 -2.59 1.68 12.76
CA SER A 55 -3.01 2.13 11.42
C SER A 55 -1.93 1.89 10.35
N THR A 56 -0.67 2.13 10.69
CA THR A 56 0.47 1.87 9.80
C THR A 56 0.66 0.38 9.54
N VAL A 57 0.57 -0.45 10.59
CA VAL A 57 0.66 -1.92 10.45
C VAL A 57 -0.46 -2.45 9.55
N TRP A 58 -1.71 -2.04 9.78
CA TRP A 58 -2.84 -2.46 8.96
C TRP A 58 -2.70 -2.00 7.51
N THR A 59 -2.23 -0.78 7.29
CA THR A 59 -1.99 -0.25 5.94
C THR A 59 -0.89 -1.03 5.21
N ALA A 60 0.19 -1.40 5.92
CA ALA A 60 1.25 -2.21 5.35
C ALA A 60 0.75 -3.62 4.98
N MET A 61 -0.04 -4.28 5.84
CA MET A 61 -0.61 -5.59 5.54
C MET A 61 -1.56 -5.53 4.34
N PHE A 62 -2.42 -4.52 4.27
CA PHE A 62 -3.34 -4.32 3.15
C PHE A 62 -2.57 -4.12 1.84
N THR A 63 -1.52 -3.29 1.89
CA THR A 63 -0.62 -3.02 0.76
C THR A 63 0.04 -4.29 0.24
N LEU A 64 0.66 -5.08 1.14
CA LEU A 64 1.32 -6.33 0.77
C LEU A 64 0.33 -7.34 0.17
N THR A 65 -0.89 -7.39 0.71
CA THR A 65 -1.96 -8.25 0.19
C THR A 65 -2.32 -7.89 -1.25
N ILE A 66 -2.49 -6.60 -1.56
CA ILE A 66 -2.76 -6.15 -2.92
C ILE A 66 -1.60 -6.49 -3.84
N ILE A 67 -0.35 -6.25 -3.43
CA ILE A 67 0.83 -6.59 -4.23
C ILE A 67 0.87 -8.09 -4.54
N ALA A 68 0.59 -8.95 -3.56
CA ALA A 68 0.53 -10.39 -3.76
C ALA A 68 -0.55 -10.80 -4.79
N ILE A 69 -1.73 -10.20 -4.72
CA ILE A 69 -2.81 -10.41 -5.70
C ILE A 69 -2.36 -9.96 -7.09
N LEU A 70 -1.73 -8.80 -7.20
CA LEU A 70 -1.24 -8.27 -8.48
C LEU A 70 -0.18 -9.19 -9.10
N ILE A 71 0.79 -9.68 -8.30
CA ILE A 71 1.79 -10.66 -8.75
C ILE A 71 1.10 -11.93 -9.24
N TYR A 72 0.13 -12.45 -8.49
CA TYR A 72 -0.63 -13.63 -8.88
C TYR A 72 -1.36 -13.44 -10.23
N LEU A 73 -1.97 -12.28 -10.45
CA LEU A 73 -2.62 -11.94 -11.72
C LEU A 73 -1.62 -11.83 -12.89
N ILE A 74 -0.40 -11.35 -12.65
CA ILE A 74 0.66 -11.34 -13.67
C ILE A 74 1.05 -12.78 -14.02
N GLU A 75 1.24 -13.63 -13.02
CA GLU A 75 1.66 -15.03 -13.19
C GLU A 75 0.59 -15.83 -13.97
N LEU A 76 -0.68 -15.68 -13.60
CA LEU A 76 -1.82 -16.27 -14.32
C LEU A 76 -1.87 -15.86 -15.80
N ARG A 77 -1.51 -14.61 -16.11
CA ARG A 77 -1.51 -14.10 -17.47
C ARG A 77 -0.29 -14.56 -18.27
N HIS A 78 0.88 -14.63 -17.66
CA HIS A 78 2.11 -15.04 -18.34
C HIS A 78 2.14 -16.55 -18.62
N TYR A 79 1.55 -17.35 -17.73
CA TYR A 79 1.57 -18.81 -17.84
C TYR A 79 0.17 -19.43 -17.71
N PRO A 80 -0.79 -19.09 -18.59
CA PRO A 80 -2.16 -19.61 -18.49
C PRO A 80 -2.23 -21.14 -18.58
N GLU A 81 -1.29 -21.76 -19.31
CA GLU A 81 -1.14 -23.21 -19.44
C GLU A 81 -0.74 -23.92 -18.13
N ARG A 82 0.00 -23.28 -17.22
CA ARG A 82 0.34 -23.88 -15.90
C ARG A 82 -0.88 -24.08 -15.01
N PHE A 83 -1.96 -23.33 -15.27
CA PHE A 83 -3.19 -23.36 -14.49
C PHE A 83 -4.36 -24.01 -15.24
N ARG A 84 -4.15 -24.43 -16.48
CA ARG A 84 -5.13 -25.19 -17.24
C ARG A 84 -5.15 -26.62 -16.71
N LYS A 85 -6.10 -26.94 -15.82
CA LYS A 85 -6.38 -28.33 -15.43
C LYS A 85 -6.54 -29.15 -16.71
N SER A 86 -5.78 -30.23 -16.83
CA SER A 86 -5.81 -31.13 -17.99
C SER A 86 -7.27 -31.46 -18.32
N GLN A 87 -7.72 -30.98 -19.48
CA GLN A 87 -8.80 -31.64 -20.19
C GLN A 87 -8.22 -32.85 -20.92
#